data_AF-A0A1V5AEE9-F1
#
_entry.id   AF-A0A1V5AEE9-F1
#
_cell.length_a   1.000
_cell.length_b   1.000
_cell.length_c   1.000
_cell.angle_alpha   90.00
_cell.angle_beta   90.00
_cell.angle_gamma   90.00
#
_symmetry.space_group_name_H-M   'P 1'
#
loop_
_entity.id
_entity.type
_entity.pdbx_description
1 polymer ?
#
loop_
_entity_poly.entity_id
_entity_poly.type
_entity_poly.pdbx_seq_one_letter_code
_entity_poly.pdbx_strand_id
1 'polypeptide(L)' 'MGHAGILTVCPVCGGSDLYYEVGGYTGKLYHCKECQYIGPLVVEADEQMARAIREEHEGGTATDG' A
#
# COMPACT_ATOMS: atom_id res chain seq x y z
N MET A 1 22.95 4.70 14.07
CA MET A 1 22.60 3.58 13.17
C MET A 1 21.08 3.57 13.12
N GLY A 2 20.48 4.52 12.41
CA GLY A 2 19.03 4.56 12.23
C GLY A 2 18.72 3.71 11.01
N HIS A 3 18.23 2.50 11.22
CA HIS A 3 17.62 1.75 10.13
C HIS A 3 16.39 2.55 9.72
N ALA A 4 16.40 3.15 8.53
CA ALA A 4 15.18 3.66 7.92
C ALA A 4 14.18 2.50 7.94
N GLY A 5 13.10 2.67 8.72
CA GLY A 5 12.19 1.59 9.01
C GLY A 5 11.48 1.17 7.74
N ILE A 6 11.60 -0.10 7.37
CA ILE A 6 10.77 -0.67 6.31
C ILE A 6 9.36 -0.82 6.87
N LEU A 7 8.37 -0.31 6.14
CA LEU A 7 6.95 -0.34 6.47
C LEU A 7 6.20 -1.11 5.37
N THR A 8 5.16 -1.82 5.76
CA THR A 8 4.26 -2.46 4.80
C THR A 8 3.19 -1.47 4.36
N VAL A 9 3.11 -1.21 3.05
CA VAL A 9 2.18 -0.26 2.44
C VAL A 9 1.36 -0.88 1.33
N CYS A 10 0.24 -0.24 1.03
CA CYS A 10 -0.66 -0.59 -0.05
C CYS A 10 0.04 -0.40 -1.40
N PRO A 11 0.02 -1.39 -2.31
CA PRO A 11 0.62 -1.26 -3.63
C PRO A 11 -0.09 -0.24 -4.53
N VAL A 12 -1.33 0.16 -4.20
CA VAL A 12 -2.14 1.05 -5.04
C VAL A 12 -1.95 2.51 -4.65
N CYS A 13 -2.03 2.81 -3.35
CA CYS A 13 -2.03 4.20 -2.87
C CYS A 13 -0.89 4.51 -1.90
N GLY A 14 -0.01 3.56 -1.57
CA GLY A 14 1.06 3.75 -0.59
C GLY A 14 0.57 3.88 0.87
N GLY A 15 -0.72 3.61 1.10
CA GLY A 15 -1.35 3.62 2.42
C GLY A 15 -0.82 2.54 3.35
N SER A 16 -0.41 2.88 4.57
CA SER A 16 0.03 1.92 5.59
C SER A 16 -1.13 1.33 6.41
N ASP A 17 -2.34 1.86 6.25
CA ASP A 17 -3.53 1.40 6.97
C ASP A 17 -4.18 0.21 6.24
N LEU A 18 -3.59 -0.97 6.46
CA LEU A 18 -4.01 -2.27 5.93
C LEU A 18 -4.56 -3.13 7.06
N TYR A 19 -5.71 -3.76 6.85
CA TYR A 19 -6.25 -4.75 7.77
C TYR A 19 -6.50 -6.08 7.07
N TYR A 20 -6.68 -7.11 7.89
CA TYR A 20 -6.89 -8.46 7.39
C TYR A 20 -8.38 -8.73 7.20
N GLU A 21 -8.79 -9.08 5.98
CA GLU A 21 -10.18 -9.43 5.70
C GLU A 21 -10.45 -10.89 6.05
N VAL A 22 -9.82 -11.83 5.34
CA VAL A 22 -10.08 -13.27 5.54
C VAL A 22 -8.83 -14.10 5.33
N GLY A 23 -8.62 -15.07 6.21
CA GLY A 23 -7.49 -15.99 6.19
C GLY A 23 -7.91 -17.44 6.20
N GLY A 24 -8.07 -17.99 5.02
CA GLY A 24 -8.25 -19.42 4.81
C GLY A 24 -7.01 -20.08 4.20
N TYR A 25 -7.20 -21.25 3.59
CA TYR A 25 -6.16 -22.00 2.88
C TYR A 25 -5.46 -21.23 1.75
N THR A 26 -6.07 -20.18 1.21
CA THR A 26 -5.55 -19.36 0.09
C THR A 26 -4.55 -18.28 0.52
N GLY A 27 -4.27 -18.15 1.82
CA GLY A 27 -3.29 -17.20 2.33
C GLY A 27 -3.89 -15.89 2.81
N LYS A 28 -3.04 -14.87 2.94
CA LYS A 28 -3.35 -13.61 3.58
C LYS A 28 -3.96 -12.60 2.61
N LEU A 29 -5.17 -12.10 2.87
CA LEU A 29 -5.77 -10.99 2.11
C LEU A 29 -5.76 -9.71 2.93
N TYR A 30 -5.18 -8.66 2.35
CA TYR A 30 -5.08 -7.33 2.93
C TYR A 30 -6.12 -6.42 2.28
N HIS A 31 -6.82 -5.65 3.12
CA HIS A 31 -7.75 -4.60 2.70
C HIS A 31 -7.21 -3.25 3.15
N CYS A 32 -6.99 -2.34 2.19
CA CYS A 32 -6.58 -0.96 2.44
C CYS A 32 -7.78 -0.07 2.78
N LYS A 33 -7.73 0.63 3.91
CA LYS A 33 -8.82 1.55 4.29
C LYS A 33 -8.87 2.82 3.44
N GLU A 34 -7.74 3.22 2.85
CA GLU A 34 -7.66 4.46 2.07
C GLU A 34 -8.25 4.31 0.67
N CYS A 35 -7.80 3.32 -0.12
CA CYS A 35 -8.22 3.15 -1.52
C CYS A 35 -9.11 1.92 -1.77
N GLN A 36 -9.49 1.18 -0.71
CA GLN A 36 -10.31 -0.03 -0.83
C GLN A 36 -9.67 -1.17 -1.66
N TYR A 37 -8.34 -1.15 -1.86
CA TYR A 37 -7.60 -2.28 -2.43
C TYR A 37 -7.78 -3.54 -1.57
N ILE A 38 -8.13 -4.67 -2.19
CA ILE A 38 -8.23 -5.98 -1.54
C ILE A 38 -7.36 -6.96 -2.32
N GLY A 39 -6.34 -7.53 -1.69
CA GLY A 39 -5.48 -8.49 -2.35
C GLY A 39 -4.40 -9.08 -1.45
N PRO A 40 -3.71 -10.12 -1.93
CA PRO A 40 -2.65 -10.78 -1.17
C PRO A 40 -1.31 -10.02 -1.21
N LEU A 41 -1.17 -9.05 -2.11
CA LEU A 41 0.08 -8.32 -2.31
C LEU A 41 0.13 -7.05 -1.45
N VAL A 42 1.29 -6.83 -0.83
CA VAL A 42 1.68 -5.62 -0.11
C VAL A 42 3.11 -5.25 -0.49
N VAL A 43 3.50 -3.99 -0.28
CA VAL A 43 4.85 -3.51 -0.60
C VAL A 43 5.60 -3.22 0.70
N GLU A 44 6.81 -3.73 0.82
CA GLU A 44 7.75 -3.33 1.86
C GLU A 44 8.54 -2.11 1.37
N ALA A 45 8.21 -0.94 1.91
CA ALA A 45 8.71 0.34 1.46
C ALA A 45 9.38 1.08 2.64
N ASP A 46 10.50 1.74 2.39
CA ASP A 46 10.96 2.79 3.28
C ASP A 46 10.10 4.06 3.12
N GLU A 47 10.33 5.06 3.94
CA GLU A 47 9.57 6.32 3.95
C GLU A 47 9.57 7.03 2.60
N GLN A 48 10.69 7.03 1.86
CA GLN A 48 10.76 7.67 0.54
C GLN A 48 9.93 6.91 -0.50
N MET A 49 10.01 5.58 -0.50
CA MET A 49 9.23 4.75 -1.42
C MET A 49 7.73 4.86 -1.11
N ALA A 50 7.34 4.81 0.16
CA ALA A 50 5.94 4.96 0.57
C ALA A 50 5.36 6.32 0.14
N ARG A 51 6.17 7.38 0.23
CA ARG A 51 5.81 8.72 -0.23
C ARG A 51 5.66 8.79 -1.75
N ALA A 52 6.59 8.21 -2.49
CA ALA A 52 6.53 8.19 -3.96
C ALA A 52 5.25 7.50 -4.47
N ILE A 53 4.88 6.36 -3.91
CA ILE A 53 3.65 5.62 -4.29
C ILE A 53 2.40 6.47 -4.02
N ARG A 54 2.36 7.20 -2.90
CA ARG A 54 1.26 8.13 -2.58
C ARG A 54 1.18 9.26 -3.60
N GLU A 55 2.31 9.90 -3.88
CA GLU A 55 2.39 11.01 -4.84
C GLU A 55 1.95 10.59 -6.26
N GLU A 56 2.33 9.39 -6.71
CA GLU A 56 1.89 8.85 -8.01
C GLU A 56 0.38 8.59 -8.04
N HIS A 57 -0.19 8.08 -6.95
CA HIS A 57 -1.62 7.83 -6.85
C HIS A 57 -2.45 9.14 -6.87
N GLU A 58 -1.98 10.18 -6.17
CA GLU A 58 -2.62 11.49 -6.14
C GLU A 58 -2.42 12.26 -7.45
N GLY A 59 -1.21 12.18 -8.02
CA GLY A 59 -0.82 12.84 -9.27
C GLY A 59 -1.37 12.18 -10.53
N GLY A 60 -1.86 10.94 -10.43
CA GLY A 60 -2.45 10.17 -11.54
C GLY A 60 -3.89 10.57 -11.92
N THR A 61 -4.54 11.49 -11.20
CA THR A 61 -5.92 11.94 -11.52
C THR A 61 -5.98 13.10 -12.53
N ALA A 62 -4.87 13.44 -13.21
CA ALA A 62 -4.82 14.59 -14.11
C ALA A 62 -4.20 14.35 -15.51
N THR A 63 -4.17 13.13 -16.04
CA THR A 63 -3.93 12.92 -17.48
C THR A 63 -4.67 11.69 -18.05
N ASP A 64 -5.99 11.79 -18.25
CA ASP A 64 -6.70 11.06 -19.32
C ASP A 64 -8.03 11.79 -19.63
N GLY A 65 -8.10 12.50 -20.76
CA GLY A 65 -9.31 13.13 -21.31
C GLY A 65 -9.23 14.63 -21.58
#